data_AF-A0A0D3RQP0-F1
#
_entry.id   AF-A0A0D3RQP0-F1
#
_cell.length_a   1.000
_cell.length_b   1.000
_cell.length_c   1.000
_cell.angle_alpha   90.00
_cell.angle_beta   90.00
_cell.angle_gamma   90.00
#
_symmetry.space_group_name_H-M   'P 1'
#
loop_
_entity.id
_entity.type
_entity.pdbx_description
1 polymer ?
#
loop_
_entity_poly.entity_id
_entity_poly.type
_entity_poly.pdbx_seq_one_letter_code
_entity_poly.pdbx_strand_id
1 'polypeptide(L)'
;MIEREFISQKIKEFAIRAYIESKLAKVGISQIKIKKIPLGEKIIIYTSRPSLIVGSKGANIRDLTKTLKTDFKLENPQIEINEVRDVFLDAHIVAERIATSLERFGSAQFKGVAHKVMQNVINSGALGIELIISGKIPGARAKSWRFYQGYLKKCGELAITGVRHAQARALLKSGTIGIKVAIMPPNLDIPDAIEILSEPTPVQEPLSEQKEEAKNEKSSKGTDKEKPKRRSPSKKKMSSSEKKENPKKEASHSPADALVAPVDAVVVSQPNEGGNSEQ
;
A
#
# COMPACT_ATOMS: atom_id res chain seq x y z
N MET A 1 0.83 45.13 7.59
CA MET A 1 -0.21 44.64 8.53
C MET A 1 -0.52 43.18 8.27
N ILE A 2 -0.99 42.84 7.06
CA ILE A 2 -1.27 41.50 6.51
C ILE A 2 -0.34 40.38 7.04
N GLU A 3 0.98 40.56 7.02
CA GLU A 3 1.95 39.56 7.48
C GLU A 3 1.73 39.12 8.95
N ARG A 4 1.44 40.07 9.85
CA ARG A 4 1.21 39.79 11.27
C ARG A 4 -0.08 39.00 11.47
N GLU A 5 -1.10 39.27 10.66
CA GLU A 5 -2.36 38.53 10.65
C GLU A 5 -2.19 37.13 10.08
N PHE A 6 -1.44 36.97 8.99
CA PHE A 6 -1.10 35.67 8.41
C PHE A 6 -0.33 34.79 9.42
N ILE A 7 0.71 35.35 10.04
CA ILE A 7 1.50 34.65 11.08
C ILE A 7 0.63 34.29 12.28
N SER A 8 -0.20 35.22 12.78
CA SER A 8 -1.13 34.96 13.90
C SER A 8 -2.13 33.83 13.56
N GLN A 9 -2.69 33.83 12.34
CA GLN A 9 -3.57 32.77 11.88
C GLN A 9 -2.85 31.42 11.77
N LYS A 10 -1.60 31.39 11.28
CA LYS A 10 -0.81 30.15 11.18
C LYS A 10 -0.37 29.61 12.54
N ILE A 11 -0.09 30.48 13.52
CA ILE A 11 0.18 30.07 14.91
C ILE A 11 -1.06 29.42 15.53
N LYS A 12 -2.26 30.01 15.34
CA LYS A 12 -3.52 29.38 15.75
C LYS A 12 -3.74 28.02 15.08
N GLU A 13 -3.56 27.96 13.76
CA GLU A 13 -3.73 26.72 12.98
C GLU A 13 -2.80 25.60 13.48
N PHE A 14 -1.53 25.93 13.74
CA PHE A 14 -0.55 24.99 14.31
C PHE A 14 -0.93 24.51 15.72
N ALA A 15 -1.35 25.41 16.60
CA ALA A 15 -1.73 25.07 17.97
C ALA A 15 -2.96 24.13 18.00
N ILE A 16 -3.94 24.34 17.12
CA ILE A 16 -5.11 23.46 16.98
C ILE A 16 -4.70 22.08 16.47
N ARG A 17 -3.83 22.00 15.44
CA ARG A 17 -3.31 20.73 14.93
C ARG A 17 -2.58 19.93 16.02
N ALA A 18 -1.64 20.57 16.72
CA ALA A 18 -0.87 19.95 17.80
C ALA A 18 -1.76 19.47 18.96
N TYR A 19 -2.81 20.23 19.29
CA TYR A 19 -3.82 19.80 20.28
C TYR A 19 -4.55 18.54 19.82
N ILE A 20 -5.09 18.53 18.59
CA ILE A 20 -5.83 17.38 18.03
C ILE A 20 -4.94 16.13 17.97
N GLU A 21 -3.70 16.26 17.50
CA GLU A 21 -2.71 15.17 17.48
C GLU A 21 -2.42 14.62 18.89
N SER A 22 -2.30 15.50 19.90
CA SER A 22 -2.08 15.07 21.29
C SER A 22 -3.30 14.37 21.91
N LYS A 23 -4.52 14.82 21.56
CA LYS A 23 -5.79 14.32 22.11
C LYS A 23 -6.22 13.00 21.46
N LEU A 24 -5.93 12.81 20.17
CA LEU A 24 -6.28 11.63 19.38
C LEU A 24 -5.08 10.70 19.12
N ALA A 25 -4.09 10.72 20.00
CA ALA A 25 -2.97 9.78 19.95
C ALA A 25 -3.47 8.32 19.97
N LYS A 26 -2.82 7.46 19.18
CA LYS A 26 -3.15 6.04 18.95
C LYS A 26 -4.31 5.79 17.98
N VAL A 27 -4.84 6.82 17.30
CA VAL A 27 -5.89 6.69 16.26
C VAL A 27 -5.33 6.55 14.83
N GLY A 28 -4.12 6.99 14.53
CA GLY A 28 -3.60 7.02 13.15
C GLY A 28 -4.19 8.19 12.37
N ILE A 29 -3.60 9.38 12.54
CA ILE A 29 -3.92 10.59 11.78
C ILE A 29 -2.88 10.78 10.67
N SER A 30 -3.35 11.17 9.48
CA SER A 30 -2.50 11.53 8.32
C SER A 30 -2.37 13.04 8.19
N GLN A 31 -3.51 13.76 8.09
CA GLN A 31 -3.54 15.21 7.87
C GLN A 31 -4.73 15.85 8.59
N ILE A 32 -4.55 17.09 9.02
CA ILE A 32 -5.62 17.96 9.54
C ILE A 32 -5.64 19.23 8.67
N LYS A 33 -6.78 19.55 8.08
CA LYS A 33 -6.98 20.74 7.23
C LYS A 33 -8.06 21.62 7.83
N ILE A 34 -7.72 22.86 8.16
CA ILE A 34 -8.67 23.83 8.72
C ILE A 34 -9.10 24.78 7.60
N LYS A 35 -10.41 24.85 7.34
CA LYS A 35 -11.02 25.73 6.35
C LYS A 35 -11.92 26.74 7.07
N LYS A 36 -11.76 28.02 6.77
CA LYS A 36 -12.69 29.06 7.23
C LYS A 36 -13.88 29.14 6.26
N ILE A 37 -15.08 29.18 6.83
CA ILE A 37 -16.36 29.34 6.13
C ILE A 37 -17.06 30.54 6.79
N PRO A 38 -17.88 31.35 6.09
CA PRO A 38 -18.60 32.47 6.72
C PRO A 38 -19.52 32.09 7.90
N LEU A 39 -19.78 30.79 8.12
CA LEU A 39 -20.61 30.24 9.21
C LEU A 39 -19.77 29.65 10.38
N GLY A 40 -18.44 29.63 10.27
CA GLY A 40 -17.52 29.08 11.28
C GLY A 40 -16.30 28.35 10.69
N GLU A 41 -15.46 27.78 11.55
CA GLU A 41 -14.30 26.98 11.12
C GLU A 41 -14.63 25.50 10.91
N LYS A 42 -14.37 24.98 9.71
CA LYS A 42 -14.51 23.56 9.37
C LYS A 42 -13.15 22.85 9.43
N ILE A 43 -13.03 21.91 10.35
CA ILE A 43 -11.82 21.12 10.62
C ILE A 43 -12.00 19.74 9.99
N ILE A 44 -11.20 19.44 8.98
CA ILE A 44 -11.23 18.18 8.24
C ILE A 44 -10.07 17.30 8.70
N ILE A 45 -10.36 16.18 9.34
CA ILE A 45 -9.38 15.22 9.87
C ILE A 45 -9.34 13.99 8.97
N TYR A 46 -8.15 13.67 8.43
CA TYR A 46 -7.90 12.47 7.65
C TYR A 46 -7.28 11.38 8.55
N THR A 47 -7.94 10.22 8.65
CA THR A 47 -7.55 9.15 9.58
C THR A 47 -7.68 7.74 9.00
N SER A 48 -6.98 6.78 9.60
CA SER A 48 -7.17 5.34 9.36
C SER A 48 -8.33 4.69 10.14
N ARG A 49 -8.86 5.35 11.18
CA ARG A 49 -9.83 4.73 12.12
C ARG A 49 -10.90 5.75 12.59
N PRO A 50 -11.84 6.16 11.70
CA PRO A 50 -12.84 7.19 12.00
C PRO A 50 -13.68 6.87 13.24
N SER A 51 -14.05 5.61 13.45
CA SER A 51 -14.88 5.14 14.57
C SER A 51 -14.30 5.49 15.95
N LEU A 52 -12.98 5.55 16.09
CA LEU A 52 -12.31 5.92 17.35
C LEU A 52 -12.35 7.43 17.63
N ILE A 53 -12.47 8.28 16.60
CA ILE A 53 -12.61 9.74 16.77
C ILE A 53 -14.04 10.07 17.23
N VAL A 54 -15.05 9.44 16.63
CA VAL A 54 -16.46 9.64 17.02
C VAL A 54 -16.70 9.15 18.45
N GLY A 55 -16.25 7.93 18.76
CA GLY A 55 -16.44 7.30 20.07
C GLY A 55 -17.89 6.93 20.37
N SER A 56 -18.11 6.30 21.53
CA SER A 56 -19.43 5.81 21.97
C SER A 56 -20.49 6.92 21.94
N LYS A 57 -21.55 6.73 21.13
CA LYS A 57 -22.66 7.68 20.93
C LYS A 57 -22.21 9.12 20.56
N GLY A 58 -21.03 9.27 19.95
CA GLY A 58 -20.47 10.59 19.58
C GLY A 58 -19.95 11.41 20.77
N ALA A 59 -19.65 10.80 21.91
CA ALA A 59 -19.15 11.51 23.09
C ALA A 59 -17.82 12.23 22.80
N ASN A 60 -16.83 11.53 22.24
CA ASN A 60 -15.48 12.07 22.05
C ASN A 60 -15.45 13.23 21.03
N ILE A 61 -16.22 13.15 19.95
CA ILE A 61 -16.37 14.27 19.01
C ILE A 61 -17.07 15.48 19.65
N ARG A 62 -18.12 15.27 20.47
CA ARG A 62 -18.78 16.36 21.21
C ARG A 62 -17.82 17.05 22.18
N ASP A 63 -17.01 16.29 22.90
CA ASP A 63 -16.03 16.84 23.86
C ASP A 63 -14.88 17.55 23.15
N LEU A 64 -14.41 17.03 22.02
CA LEU A 64 -13.44 17.71 21.16
C LEU A 64 -14.00 19.06 20.65
N THR A 65 -15.25 19.11 20.18
CA THR A 65 -15.92 20.35 19.76
C THR A 65 -16.06 21.35 20.92
N LYS A 66 -16.37 20.90 22.15
CA LYS A 66 -16.40 21.78 23.34
C LYS A 66 -15.04 22.40 23.60
N THR A 67 -13.97 21.60 23.70
CA THR A 67 -12.64 22.11 24.05
C THR A 67 -12.07 23.03 22.95
N LEU A 68 -12.33 22.72 21.67
CA LEU A 68 -11.97 23.63 20.57
C LEU A 68 -12.72 24.97 20.64
N LYS A 69 -13.98 24.98 21.09
CA LYS A 69 -14.75 26.23 21.30
C LYS A 69 -14.26 27.01 22.52
N THR A 70 -13.89 26.35 23.60
CA THR A 70 -13.44 27.00 24.85
C THR A 70 -12.00 27.51 24.76
N ASP A 71 -11.06 26.64 24.45
CA ASP A 71 -9.62 26.91 24.62
C ASP A 71 -9.08 27.76 23.46
N PHE A 72 -9.48 27.43 22.24
CA PHE A 72 -9.04 28.12 21.01
C PHE A 72 -9.99 29.23 20.56
N LYS A 73 -11.13 29.38 21.25
CA LYS A 73 -12.17 30.40 20.98
C LYS A 73 -12.67 30.38 19.53
N LEU A 74 -12.85 29.18 18.98
CA LEU A 74 -13.29 29.04 17.59
C LEU A 74 -14.78 29.39 17.42
N GLU A 75 -15.06 30.13 16.36
CA GLU A 75 -16.43 30.41 15.92
C GLU A 75 -17.02 29.16 15.28
N ASN A 76 -18.01 28.58 15.97
CA ASN A 76 -18.83 27.46 15.51
C ASN A 76 -18.04 26.28 14.87
N PRO A 77 -17.09 25.65 15.59
CA PRO A 77 -16.21 24.63 15.02
C PRO A 77 -16.98 23.38 14.55
N GLN A 78 -16.91 23.10 13.25
CA GLN A 78 -17.49 21.91 12.62
C GLN A 78 -16.39 20.88 12.32
N ILE A 79 -16.54 19.66 12.81
CA ILE A 79 -15.53 18.59 12.63
C ILE A 79 -16.03 17.60 11.58
N GLU A 80 -15.28 17.46 10.49
CA GLU A 80 -15.48 16.47 9.43
C GLU A 80 -14.36 15.42 9.50
N ILE A 81 -14.73 14.14 9.42
CA ILE A 81 -13.79 13.01 9.52
C ILE A 81 -13.82 12.27 8.20
N ASN A 82 -12.67 12.24 7.51
CA ASN A 82 -12.48 11.52 6.26
C ASN A 82 -11.52 10.34 6.45
N GLU A 83 -11.79 9.24 5.77
CA GLU A 83 -10.93 8.06 5.80
C GLU A 83 -9.78 8.17 4.78
N VAL A 84 -8.61 7.68 5.15
CA VAL A 84 -7.44 7.56 4.27
C VAL A 84 -7.53 6.21 3.56
N ARG A 85 -7.69 6.23 2.23
CA ARG A 85 -7.74 5.02 1.38
C ARG A 85 -6.54 4.09 1.64
N ASP A 86 -5.33 4.62 1.41
CA ASP A 86 -4.10 3.82 1.42
C ASP A 86 -3.29 4.09 2.70
N VAL A 87 -3.76 3.53 3.81
CA VAL A 87 -3.19 3.73 5.17
C VAL A 87 -1.68 3.46 5.26
N PHE A 88 -1.13 2.59 4.42
CA PHE A 88 0.30 2.25 4.39
C PHE A 88 1.15 3.17 3.50
N LEU A 89 0.54 3.97 2.61
CA LEU A 89 1.26 5.00 1.83
C LEU A 89 1.42 6.32 2.61
N ASP A 90 0.86 6.41 3.82
CA ASP A 90 1.02 7.56 4.71
C ASP A 90 2.12 7.32 5.77
N ALA A 91 3.15 8.17 5.77
CA ALA A 91 4.29 8.01 6.65
C ALA A 91 3.94 8.27 8.14
N HIS A 92 2.99 9.15 8.45
CA HIS A 92 2.60 9.45 9.83
C HIS A 92 1.88 8.26 10.46
N ILE A 93 0.88 7.69 9.76
CA ILE A 93 0.14 6.54 10.27
C ILE A 93 1.05 5.30 10.37
N VAL A 94 1.98 5.11 9.43
CA VAL A 94 3.00 4.05 9.50
C VAL A 94 3.92 4.25 10.72
N ALA A 95 4.41 5.47 10.99
CA ALA A 95 5.25 5.76 12.14
C ALA A 95 4.51 5.55 13.48
N GLU A 96 3.26 6.00 13.59
CA GLU A 96 2.39 5.80 14.77
C GLU A 96 2.07 4.31 15.00
N ARG A 97 1.89 3.55 13.93
CA ARG A 97 1.65 2.09 13.98
C ARG A 97 2.89 1.33 14.46
N ILE A 98 4.10 1.75 14.05
CA ILE A 98 5.35 1.20 14.57
C ILE A 98 5.49 1.56 16.06
N ALA A 99 5.24 2.81 16.45
CA ALA A 99 5.31 3.24 17.85
C ALA A 99 4.38 2.41 18.74
N THR A 100 3.10 2.30 18.37
CA THR A 100 2.09 1.49 19.07
C THR A 100 2.49 0.00 19.16
N SER A 101 3.18 -0.51 18.14
CA SER A 101 3.68 -1.90 18.12
C SER A 101 4.86 -2.09 19.07
N LEU A 102 5.82 -1.15 19.12
CA LEU A 102 6.93 -1.21 20.07
C LEU A 102 6.47 -1.00 21.52
N GLU A 103 5.46 -0.17 21.76
CA GLU A 103 4.83 -0.02 23.09
C GLU A 103 4.17 -1.33 23.56
N ARG A 104 3.57 -2.10 22.64
CA ARG A 104 2.89 -3.38 22.97
C ARG A 104 3.86 -4.56 23.10
N PHE A 105 4.80 -4.72 22.18
CA PHE A 105 5.68 -5.91 22.10
C PHE A 105 7.09 -5.67 22.69
N GLY A 106 7.38 -4.45 23.14
CA GLY A 106 8.65 -4.09 23.76
C GLY A 106 9.84 -4.04 22.81
N SER A 107 11.03 -3.86 23.38
CA SER A 107 12.29 -3.69 22.64
C SER A 107 12.84 -5.00 22.04
N ALA A 108 12.29 -6.16 22.39
CA ALA A 108 12.79 -7.46 21.93
C ALA A 108 12.46 -7.73 20.45
N GLN A 109 11.22 -7.49 20.04
CA GLN A 109 10.72 -7.85 18.70
C GLN A 109 10.82 -6.72 17.65
N PHE A 110 11.59 -5.66 17.93
CA PHE A 110 11.67 -4.46 17.08
C PHE A 110 12.02 -4.75 15.60
N LYS A 111 12.90 -5.74 15.35
CA LYS A 111 13.23 -6.19 13.98
C LYS A 111 12.01 -6.80 13.27
N GLY A 112 11.27 -7.68 13.96
CA GLY A 112 10.08 -8.32 13.41
C GLY A 112 8.98 -7.30 13.09
N VAL A 113 8.78 -6.31 13.97
CA VAL A 113 7.87 -5.17 13.73
C VAL A 113 8.33 -4.37 12.49
N ALA A 114 9.62 -4.02 12.41
CA ALA A 114 10.18 -3.28 11.27
C ALA A 114 9.99 -4.01 9.93
N HIS A 115 10.40 -5.27 9.83
CA HIS A 115 10.23 -6.07 8.60
C HIS A 115 8.76 -6.27 8.24
N LYS A 116 7.88 -6.59 9.20
CA LYS A 116 6.44 -6.75 8.95
C LYS A 116 5.81 -5.46 8.41
N VAL A 117 6.22 -4.29 8.91
CA VAL A 117 5.68 -3.01 8.41
C VAL A 117 6.24 -2.64 7.04
N MET A 118 7.54 -2.82 6.77
CA MET A 118 8.10 -2.56 5.43
C MET A 118 7.44 -3.40 4.33
N GLN A 119 7.20 -4.69 4.61
CA GLN A 119 6.53 -5.59 3.67
C GLN A 119 5.10 -5.12 3.36
N ASN A 120 4.32 -4.71 4.37
CA ASN A 120 2.98 -4.16 4.13
C ASN A 120 3.00 -2.88 3.28
N VAL A 121 4.00 -2.01 3.47
CA VAL A 121 4.13 -0.74 2.72
C VAL A 121 4.45 -0.99 1.25
N ILE A 122 5.33 -1.94 0.94
CA ILE A 122 5.64 -2.34 -0.44
C ILE A 122 4.49 -3.11 -1.08
N ASN A 123 3.80 -3.99 -0.33
CA ASN A 123 2.57 -4.64 -0.80
C ASN A 123 1.42 -3.64 -1.07
N SER A 124 1.52 -2.41 -0.55
CA SER A 124 0.61 -1.30 -0.84
C SER A 124 1.10 -0.38 -1.96
N GLY A 125 2.06 -0.84 -2.77
CA GLY A 125 2.53 -0.15 -3.98
C GLY A 125 3.61 0.92 -3.77
N ALA A 126 4.20 1.06 -2.57
CA ALA A 126 5.32 2.00 -2.40
C ALA A 126 6.56 1.57 -3.20
N LEU A 127 7.19 2.50 -3.94
CA LEU A 127 8.46 2.24 -4.64
C LEU A 127 9.57 1.84 -3.68
N GLY A 128 9.54 2.39 -2.47
CA GLY A 128 10.42 1.98 -1.38
C GLY A 128 10.17 2.70 -0.06
N ILE A 129 10.82 2.19 0.97
CA ILE A 129 10.73 2.65 2.35
C ILE A 129 12.10 2.63 3.02
N GLU A 130 12.39 3.67 3.80
CA GLU A 130 13.47 3.69 4.79
C GLU A 130 12.90 3.94 6.19
N LEU A 131 13.30 3.09 7.13
CA LEU A 131 12.86 3.09 8.52
C LEU A 131 14.09 3.13 9.43
N ILE A 132 14.21 4.18 10.23
CA ILE A 132 15.29 4.33 11.22
C ILE A 132 14.68 4.28 12.61
N ILE A 133 15.08 3.30 13.42
CA ILE A 133 14.68 3.17 14.82
C ILE A 133 15.90 3.47 15.70
N SER A 134 15.84 4.55 16.45
CA SER A 134 16.94 5.07 17.27
C SER A 134 16.55 5.16 18.74
N GLY A 135 17.32 4.53 19.63
CA GLY A 135 17.06 4.54 21.07
C GLY A 135 17.76 3.41 21.82
N LYS A 136 17.35 3.16 23.06
CA LYS A 136 17.85 2.05 23.91
C LYS A 136 17.25 0.71 23.48
N ILE A 137 17.75 0.18 22.34
CA ILE A 137 17.29 -1.08 21.72
C ILE A 137 18.48 -1.91 21.22
N PRO A 138 18.55 -3.22 21.52
CA PRO A 138 17.73 -3.94 22.50
C PRO A 138 18.21 -3.74 23.96
N GLY A 139 19.47 -3.32 24.15
CA GLY A 139 20.09 -3.13 25.47
C GLY A 139 20.17 -1.68 25.94
N ALA A 140 20.85 -1.47 27.09
CA ALA A 140 20.90 -0.17 27.79
C ALA A 140 21.63 0.96 27.04
N ARG A 141 22.63 0.64 26.20
CA ARG A 141 23.33 1.63 25.36
C ARG A 141 22.49 1.93 24.12
N ALA A 142 22.28 3.22 23.85
CA ALA A 142 21.55 3.66 22.67
C ALA A 142 22.24 3.21 21.36
N LYS A 143 21.43 2.78 20.38
CA LYS A 143 21.84 2.41 19.03
C LYS A 143 20.84 2.95 18.02
N SER A 144 21.26 3.07 16.76
CA SER A 144 20.40 3.36 15.62
C SER A 144 20.38 2.16 14.69
N TRP A 145 19.18 1.73 14.29
CA TRP A 145 18.96 0.61 13.39
C TRP A 145 18.24 1.11 12.14
N ARG A 146 18.92 1.05 10.99
CA ARG A 146 18.38 1.43 9.68
C ARG A 146 17.91 0.16 8.96
N PHE A 147 16.64 0.17 8.58
CA PHE A 147 16.02 -0.81 7.70
C PHE A 147 15.62 -0.10 6.40
N TYR A 148 15.83 -0.73 5.25
CA TYR A 148 15.48 -0.16 3.95
C TYR A 148 15.03 -1.27 3.00
N GLN A 149 14.11 -0.96 2.11
CA GLN A 149 13.63 -1.90 1.08
C GLN A 149 13.02 -1.10 -0.09
N GLY A 150 13.25 -1.55 -1.33
CA GLY A 150 12.82 -0.82 -2.53
C GLY A 150 13.70 0.39 -2.88
N TYR A 151 13.18 1.28 -3.73
CA TYR A 151 13.85 2.48 -4.24
C TYR A 151 13.49 3.72 -3.41
N LEU A 152 14.48 4.56 -3.09
CA LEU A 152 14.28 5.80 -2.34
C LEU A 152 15.33 6.85 -2.75
N LYS A 153 14.86 7.95 -3.36
CA LYS A 153 15.70 9.15 -3.59
C LYS A 153 16.01 9.83 -2.25
N LYS A 154 17.24 10.33 -2.10
CA LYS A 154 17.73 11.01 -0.88
C LYS A 154 18.15 12.46 -1.06
N CYS A 155 18.29 12.91 -2.31
CA CYS A 155 18.83 14.21 -2.69
C CYS A 155 18.00 14.82 -3.81
N GLY A 156 18.09 16.13 -3.99
CA GLY A 156 17.32 16.90 -4.99
C GLY A 156 15.86 17.14 -4.59
N GLU A 157 15.18 17.96 -5.39
CA GLU A 157 13.82 18.44 -5.11
C GLU A 157 12.83 17.29 -4.88
N LEU A 158 12.95 16.21 -5.64
CA LEU A 158 12.07 15.03 -5.55
C LEU A 158 12.14 14.33 -4.18
N ALA A 159 13.25 14.46 -3.45
CA ALA A 159 13.39 13.96 -2.07
C ALA A 159 12.76 14.88 -1.02
N ILE A 160 12.48 16.15 -1.37
CA ILE A 160 11.85 17.14 -0.48
C ILE A 160 10.32 17.12 -0.65
N THR A 161 9.84 17.07 -1.90
CA THR A 161 8.40 17.14 -2.24
C THR A 161 7.75 15.77 -2.44
N GLY A 162 8.43 14.83 -3.10
CA GLY A 162 7.87 13.52 -3.45
C GLY A 162 7.93 12.48 -2.34
N VAL A 163 9.00 12.48 -1.53
CA VAL A 163 9.18 11.51 -0.44
C VAL A 163 8.45 11.95 0.83
N ARG A 164 7.50 11.11 1.27
CA ARG A 164 6.70 11.34 2.48
C ARG A 164 7.52 11.00 3.71
N HIS A 165 7.85 12.01 4.51
CA HIS A 165 8.64 11.89 5.73
C HIS A 165 7.76 12.02 6.98
N ALA A 166 8.00 11.18 7.99
CA ALA A 166 7.36 11.31 9.30
C ALA A 166 8.31 10.88 10.44
N GLN A 167 8.02 11.36 11.65
CA GLN A 167 8.74 10.98 12.86
C GLN A 167 7.73 10.69 13.99
N ALA A 168 7.98 9.64 14.76
CA ALA A 168 7.17 9.28 15.92
C ALA A 168 8.04 8.93 17.13
N ARG A 169 7.47 9.05 18.32
CA ARG A 169 8.08 8.64 19.60
C ARG A 169 7.30 7.46 20.18
N ALA A 170 8.01 6.44 20.65
CA ALA A 170 7.44 5.31 21.39
C ALA A 170 7.91 5.34 22.84
N LEU A 171 6.99 5.16 23.80
CA LEU A 171 7.28 5.21 25.23
C LEU A 171 7.39 3.80 25.82
N LEU A 172 8.62 3.29 25.93
CA LEU A 172 8.90 1.96 26.50
C LEU A 172 9.49 2.05 27.91
N LYS A 173 9.44 0.93 28.65
CA LYS A 173 10.06 0.80 29.99
C LYS A 173 11.57 1.09 30.01
N SER A 174 12.27 0.94 28.87
CA SER A 174 13.70 1.29 28.74
C SER A 174 13.94 2.79 28.46
N GLY A 175 12.89 3.57 28.22
CA GLY A 175 12.92 4.99 27.86
C GLY A 175 12.28 5.27 26.49
N THR A 176 12.35 6.52 26.05
CA THR A 176 11.82 6.97 24.75
C THR A 176 12.67 6.43 23.59
N ILE A 177 11.98 5.99 22.53
CA ILE A 177 12.57 5.59 21.25
C ILE A 177 12.04 6.51 20.15
N GLY A 178 12.96 7.02 19.32
CA GLY A 178 12.63 7.76 18.11
C GLY A 178 12.50 6.82 16.91
N ILE A 179 11.46 7.01 16.13
CA ILE A 179 11.18 6.31 14.86
C ILE A 179 11.15 7.38 13.78
N LYS A 180 11.91 7.20 12.69
CA LYS A 180 11.81 8.01 11.48
C LYS A 180 11.43 7.11 10.31
N VAL A 181 10.48 7.58 9.49
CA VAL A 181 9.97 6.86 8.32
C VAL A 181 10.05 7.78 7.11
N ALA A 182 10.57 7.27 6.00
CA ALA A 182 10.51 7.89 4.69
C ALA A 182 9.90 6.88 3.70
N ILE A 183 8.87 7.29 2.97
CA ILE A 183 8.15 6.44 1.99
C ILE A 183 8.14 7.16 0.64
N MET A 184 8.54 6.45 -0.42
CA MET A 184 8.42 6.92 -1.80
C MET A 184 7.12 6.33 -2.41
N PRO A 185 6.12 7.17 -2.73
CA PRO A 185 4.85 6.70 -3.31
C PRO A 185 5.04 6.22 -4.78
N PRO A 186 4.11 5.41 -5.33
CA PRO A 186 4.15 4.96 -6.72
C PRO A 186 3.98 6.10 -7.73
N ASN A 187 2.99 6.96 -7.50
CA ASN A 187 2.56 7.98 -8.46
C ASN A 187 3.45 9.23 -8.31
N LEU A 188 4.71 9.13 -8.76
CA LEU A 188 5.69 10.19 -8.63
C LEU A 188 6.61 10.22 -9.86
N ASP A 189 6.51 11.30 -10.64
CA ASP A 189 7.27 11.48 -11.87
C ASP A 189 8.77 11.64 -11.55
N ILE A 190 9.57 10.64 -11.92
CA ILE A 190 11.03 10.67 -11.74
C ILE A 190 11.62 11.29 -13.02
N PRO A 191 12.37 12.42 -12.96
CA PRO A 191 12.87 13.09 -14.17
C PRO A 191 13.90 12.27 -14.95
N ASP A 192 14.47 11.23 -14.32
CA ASP A 192 15.38 10.27 -14.97
C ASP A 192 14.64 9.12 -15.68
N ALA A 193 13.32 8.97 -15.49
CA ALA A 193 12.52 7.87 -16.01
C ALA A 193 11.83 8.26 -17.32
N ILE A 194 12.57 8.11 -18.42
CA ILE A 194 12.06 8.37 -19.78
C ILE A 194 11.41 7.09 -20.33
N GLU A 195 10.10 7.13 -20.56
CA GLU A 195 9.39 6.07 -21.28
C GLU A 195 9.63 6.22 -22.79
N ILE A 196 10.47 5.35 -23.35
CA ILE A 196 10.71 5.30 -24.80
C ILE A 196 9.55 4.55 -25.46
N LEU A 197 8.59 5.30 -26.01
CA LEU A 197 7.55 4.75 -26.86
C LEU A 197 8.18 4.20 -28.14
N SER A 198 8.14 2.88 -28.32
CA SER A 198 8.56 2.24 -29.57
C SER A 198 7.59 2.60 -30.70
N GLU A 199 8.12 3.07 -31.82
CA GLU A 199 7.31 3.31 -33.03
C GLU A 199 6.54 2.04 -33.43
N PRO A 200 5.29 2.16 -33.92
CA PRO A 200 4.48 1.01 -34.28
C PRO A 200 5.12 0.25 -35.44
N THR A 201 5.53 -0.99 -35.20
CA THR A 201 6.08 -1.88 -36.23
C THR A 201 5.13 -1.91 -37.43
N PRO A 202 5.58 -1.55 -38.65
CA PRO A 202 4.71 -1.56 -39.82
C PRO A 202 4.11 -2.95 -40.03
N VAL A 203 2.78 -3.03 -39.97
CA VAL A 203 2.04 -4.24 -40.35
C VAL A 203 2.24 -4.40 -41.85
N GLN A 204 3.07 -5.37 -42.24
CA GLN A 204 3.21 -5.75 -43.62
C GLN A 204 1.90 -6.39 -44.07
N GLU A 205 1.11 -5.66 -44.87
CA GLU A 205 0.00 -6.24 -45.60
C GLU A 205 0.54 -7.39 -46.46
N PRO A 206 -0.02 -8.61 -46.36
CA PRO A 206 0.39 -9.70 -47.23
C PRO A 206 -0.05 -9.37 -48.66
N LEU A 207 0.92 -9.07 -49.53
CA LEU A 207 0.71 -8.85 -50.96
C LEU A 207 0.01 -10.08 -51.58
N SER A 208 -1.29 -9.97 -51.78
CA SER A 208 -2.14 -11.03 -52.32
C SER A 208 -1.92 -11.21 -53.82
N GLU A 209 -1.52 -12.43 -54.18
CA GLU A 209 -1.95 -13.18 -55.37
C GLU A 209 -2.41 -12.37 -56.59
N GLN A 210 -1.46 -11.93 -57.43
CA GLN A 210 -1.77 -11.60 -58.81
C GLN A 210 -0.58 -11.77 -59.78
N LYS A 211 -0.17 -13.02 -59.98
CA LYS A 211 0.58 -13.46 -61.18
C LYS A 211 0.56 -14.98 -61.43
N GLU A 212 -0.65 -15.54 -61.43
CA GLU A 212 -0.92 -16.59 -62.42
C GLU A 212 -0.92 -15.99 -63.84
N GLU A 213 -1.08 -16.82 -64.88
CA GLU A 213 -0.97 -16.42 -66.30
C GLU A 213 0.42 -15.94 -66.80
N ALA A 214 1.44 -16.81 -66.70
CA ALA A 214 2.39 -17.01 -67.80
C ALA A 214 3.15 -18.34 -67.71
N LYS A 215 3.14 -19.14 -68.79
CA LYS A 215 3.96 -20.36 -69.02
C LYS A 215 3.55 -21.66 -68.32
N ASN A 216 2.30 -22.08 -68.47
CA ASN A 216 2.00 -23.51 -68.56
C ASN A 216 2.23 -24.01 -70.00
N GLU A 217 3.50 -24.16 -70.41
CA GLU A 217 3.83 -24.82 -71.69
C GLU A 217 5.23 -25.44 -71.70
N LYS A 218 5.38 -26.60 -71.02
CA LYS A 218 6.26 -27.74 -71.38
C LYS A 218 6.26 -28.81 -70.29
N SER A 219 5.49 -29.87 -70.49
CA SER A 219 5.46 -31.04 -69.61
C SER A 219 5.30 -32.34 -70.41
N SER A 220 6.39 -33.11 -70.58
CA SER A 220 6.36 -34.59 -70.71
C SER A 220 7.74 -35.22 -71.04
N LYS A 221 8.34 -35.92 -70.07
CA LYS A 221 8.76 -37.35 -70.11
C LYS A 221 9.89 -37.67 -69.10
N GLY A 222 9.89 -38.92 -68.60
CA GLY A 222 10.93 -39.52 -67.74
C GLY A 222 10.74 -39.21 -66.25
N THR A 223 10.17 -40.01 -65.34
CA THR A 223 10.14 -41.47 -65.04
C THR A 223 11.32 -42.03 -64.24
N ASP A 224 11.04 -42.27 -62.94
CA ASP A 224 11.35 -43.50 -62.16
C ASP A 224 12.60 -43.55 -61.24
N LYS A 225 12.41 -44.22 -60.07
CA LYS A 225 13.36 -44.64 -59.00
C LYS A 225 14.18 -43.56 -58.24
N GLU A 226 14.62 -43.75 -56.99
CA GLU A 226 14.45 -44.86 -56.03
C GLU A 226 14.29 -44.40 -54.56
N LYS A 227 14.31 -45.34 -53.57
CA LYS A 227 13.93 -45.15 -52.15
C LYS A 227 15.03 -45.68 -51.17
N PRO A 228 14.84 -46.00 -49.86
CA PRO A 228 15.75 -45.46 -48.82
C PRO A 228 16.47 -46.50 -47.92
N LYS A 229 17.39 -46.03 -47.06
CA LYS A 229 17.69 -46.57 -45.70
C LYS A 229 18.25 -45.42 -44.81
N ARG A 230 17.96 -45.22 -43.51
CA ARG A 230 17.44 -46.03 -42.36
C ARG A 230 18.51 -46.68 -41.47
N ARG A 231 18.90 -46.02 -40.36
CA ARG A 231 18.95 -46.59 -38.98
C ARG A 231 19.60 -45.66 -37.93
N SER A 232 19.02 -45.62 -36.73
CA SER A 232 19.72 -45.43 -35.46
C SER A 232 20.04 -46.82 -34.84
N PRO A 233 20.96 -46.90 -33.87
CA PRO A 233 20.56 -47.56 -32.62
C PRO A 233 21.16 -46.98 -31.31
N SER A 234 20.39 -47.23 -30.26
CA SER A 234 20.48 -46.82 -28.86
C SER A 234 21.64 -47.34 -27.98
N LYS A 235 21.96 -46.55 -26.94
CA LYS A 235 22.23 -46.92 -25.52
C LYS A 235 23.31 -47.98 -25.17
N LYS A 236 24.08 -47.67 -24.11
CA LYS A 236 24.55 -48.67 -23.11
C LYS A 236 24.41 -48.12 -21.68
N LYS A 237 24.31 -49.01 -20.69
CA LYS A 237 24.05 -48.75 -19.25
C LYS A 237 24.71 -49.88 -18.44
N MET A 238 25.13 -49.65 -17.18
CA MET A 238 25.40 -50.58 -16.04
C MET A 238 26.12 -49.74 -14.95
N SER A 239 25.81 -49.69 -13.63
CA SER A 239 25.34 -50.64 -12.57
C SER A 239 26.50 -51.23 -11.73
N SER A 240 26.34 -51.63 -10.46
CA SER A 240 25.18 -51.65 -9.52
C SER A 240 25.37 -50.62 -8.37
N SER A 241 25.33 -50.80 -7.03
CA SER A 241 24.92 -51.78 -5.97
C SER A 241 25.24 -51.11 -4.61
N GLU A 242 24.70 -51.39 -3.40
CA GLU A 242 23.54 -52.09 -2.79
C GLU A 242 23.50 -51.67 -1.29
N LYS A 243 22.52 -51.92 -0.40
CA LYS A 243 21.20 -52.59 -0.43
C LYS A 243 20.14 -51.66 0.24
N LYS A 244 19.31 -51.88 1.28
CA LYS A 244 18.82 -53.03 2.12
C LYS A 244 17.43 -52.65 2.73
N GLU A 245 16.72 -53.59 3.34
CA GLU A 245 15.37 -53.44 3.93
C GLU A 245 15.36 -52.98 5.44
N ASN A 246 14.25 -52.74 6.17
CA ASN A 246 12.86 -53.28 6.09
C ASN A 246 11.80 -52.38 6.82
N PRO A 247 10.47 -52.50 6.57
CA PRO A 247 9.47 -51.51 7.04
C PRO A 247 8.45 -52.01 8.11
N LYS A 248 7.78 -51.04 8.75
CA LYS A 248 6.46 -51.12 9.43
C LYS A 248 5.84 -49.70 9.42
N LYS A 249 4.54 -49.42 9.59
CA LYS A 249 3.22 -50.03 9.34
C LYS A 249 2.23 -49.03 10.02
N GLU A 250 1.10 -48.71 9.38
CA GLU A 250 -0.12 -48.09 9.98
C GLU A 250 -0.03 -46.84 10.90
N ALA A 251 -0.47 -45.70 10.36
CA ALA A 251 -1.40 -44.77 11.04
C ALA A 251 -2.06 -43.84 10.00
N SER A 252 -3.38 -43.95 9.80
CA SER A 252 -4.15 -43.08 8.89
C SER A 252 -4.90 -42.00 9.67
N HIS A 253 -4.64 -40.73 9.34
CA HIS A 253 -5.53 -39.64 9.74
C HIS A 253 -5.56 -38.54 8.69
N SER A 254 -6.72 -38.39 8.04
CA SER A 254 -7.02 -37.35 7.07
C SER A 254 -7.92 -36.29 7.71
N PRO A 255 -7.46 -35.05 7.91
CA PRO A 255 -8.39 -33.93 8.08
C PRO A 255 -9.12 -33.73 6.74
N ALA A 256 -10.46 -33.68 6.77
CA ALA A 256 -11.22 -33.32 5.58
C ALA A 256 -11.10 -31.82 5.31
N ASP A 257 -10.73 -31.46 4.09
CA ASP A 257 -10.55 -30.06 3.69
C ASP A 257 -11.90 -29.39 3.36
N ALA A 258 -11.93 -28.05 3.41
CA ALA A 258 -13.19 -27.30 3.36
C ALA A 258 -13.69 -27.01 1.93
N LEU A 259 -15.01 -27.13 1.73
CA LEU A 259 -15.72 -26.61 0.55
C LEU A 259 -16.96 -25.81 1.00
N VAL A 260 -16.84 -24.47 1.04
CA VAL A 260 -17.94 -23.53 1.26
C VAL A 260 -17.73 -22.29 0.38
N ALA A 261 -18.47 -22.23 -0.74
CA ALA A 261 -18.69 -21.03 -1.56
C ALA A 261 -19.77 -21.33 -2.63
N PRO A 262 -20.48 -20.32 -3.17
CA PRO A 262 -21.03 -19.15 -2.47
C PRO A 262 -22.56 -19.04 -2.69
N VAL A 263 -23.17 -17.91 -2.33
CA VAL A 263 -24.57 -17.59 -2.60
C VAL A 263 -24.66 -16.67 -3.82
N ASP A 264 -25.50 -17.01 -4.80
CA ASP A 264 -25.92 -16.10 -5.87
C ASP A 264 -27.42 -16.29 -6.19
N ALA A 265 -28.23 -15.27 -5.89
CA ALA A 265 -29.65 -15.19 -6.26
C ALA A 265 -30.13 -13.74 -6.19
N VAL A 266 -30.18 -13.03 -7.32
CA VAL A 266 -30.63 -11.63 -7.40
C VAL A 266 -31.39 -11.39 -8.72
N VAL A 267 -32.34 -10.44 -8.71
CA VAL A 267 -33.06 -9.83 -9.86
C VAL A 267 -34.19 -10.65 -10.53
N VAL A 268 -35.40 -10.41 -10.04
CA VAL A 268 -36.66 -10.26 -10.82
C VAL A 268 -37.45 -9.15 -10.10
N SER A 269 -37.34 -7.87 -10.47
CA SER A 269 -38.23 -7.13 -11.41
C SER A 269 -39.73 -7.44 -11.20
N GLN A 270 -40.65 -6.50 -10.95
CA GLN A 270 -40.89 -5.20 -11.59
C GLN A 270 -41.58 -4.17 -10.64
N PRO A 271 -41.86 -2.91 -11.07
CA PRO A 271 -42.31 -1.83 -10.19
C PRO A 271 -43.84 -1.58 -10.19
N ASN A 272 -44.28 -0.70 -9.27
CA ASN A 272 -45.38 0.26 -9.41
C ASN A 272 -44.95 1.51 -8.61
N GLU A 273 -45.14 2.74 -9.09
CA GLU A 273 -46.41 3.50 -9.09
C GLU A 273 -47.05 3.60 -7.69
N GLY A 274 -47.43 4.76 -7.16
CA GLY A 274 -47.47 6.09 -7.78
C GLY A 274 -48.74 6.81 -7.35
N GLY A 275 -48.78 7.35 -6.13
CA GLY A 275 -49.97 8.03 -5.61
C GLY A 275 -49.61 9.05 -4.54
N ASN A 276 -49.93 10.32 -4.79
CA ASN A 276 -49.72 11.42 -3.86
C ASN A 276 -50.99 12.29 -3.80
N SER A 277 -51.91 11.83 -2.96
CA SER A 277 -53.26 12.34 -2.69
C SER A 277 -53.69 11.60 -1.42
N GLU A 278 -54.21 12.22 -0.35
CA GLU A 278 -54.90 13.51 -0.24
C GLU A 278 -54.78 14.09 1.18
N GLN A 279 -55.13 15.38 1.31
CA GLN A 279 -55.62 16.09 2.52
C GLN A 279 -54.77 16.02 3.81
#